data_AF-A0A6C0FDQ9-F1
#
_entry.id   AF-A0A6C0FDQ9-F1
#
_cell.length_a   1.000
_cell.length_b   1.000
_cell.length_c   1.000
_cell.angle_alpha   90.00
_cell.angle_beta   90.00
_cell.angle_gamma   90.00
#
_symmetry.space_group_name_H-M   'P 1'
#
loop_
_entity.id
_entity.type
_entity.pdbx_description
1 polymer ?
#
loop_
_entity_poly.entity_id
_entity_poly.type
_entity_poly.pdbx_seq_one_letter_code
_entity_poly.pdbx_strand_id
1 'polypeptide(L)'
;MKSVTFSPVVDEENPVHKLSQEIQEKKKNRNDCVCYLVSLIALLCLIVFYLLAEDQGGGISARLYGHSPHKLTCDDMEFGCCKLFTDCSKKIDHISYRVIHLSPYRISSHDNFMSNCPSLETLINKYNRHYGNISTDCGEFGCCPGLNVGCDNTIRHAINDGNNEETLDYYDSHQKTVPIKINKVDKVGSNCYDLNRLSFDIKNSYEQHYPSKEGDTWTVILIILIVICCFLSSLD
;
A
#
# COMPACT_ATOMS: atom_id res chain seq x y z
N MET A 1 -44.61 -79.76 -40.22
CA MET A 1 -44.99 -78.44 -39.65
C MET A 1 -43.99 -77.41 -40.17
N LYS A 2 -44.46 -76.39 -40.91
CA LYS A 2 -43.63 -75.28 -41.41
C LYS A 2 -43.45 -74.25 -40.28
N SER A 3 -42.23 -73.91 -39.92
CA SER A 3 -41.94 -72.78 -39.02
C SER A 3 -42.08 -71.48 -39.79
N VAL A 4 -43.00 -70.61 -39.35
CA VAL A 4 -43.14 -69.24 -39.87
C VAL A 4 -42.27 -68.34 -39.01
N THR A 5 -41.24 -67.76 -39.62
CA THR A 5 -40.37 -66.76 -39.00
C THR A 5 -41.01 -65.38 -39.22
N PHE A 6 -41.39 -64.70 -38.15
CA PHE A 6 -41.79 -63.29 -38.19
C PHE A 6 -40.54 -62.42 -38.00
N SER A 7 -40.22 -61.60 -39.00
CA SER A 7 -39.29 -60.48 -38.82
C SER A 7 -40.04 -59.30 -38.18
N PRO A 8 -39.51 -58.67 -37.13
CA PRO A 8 -40.09 -57.45 -36.60
C PRO A 8 -39.89 -56.30 -37.59
N VAL A 9 -40.98 -55.59 -37.87
CA VAL A 9 -40.97 -54.30 -38.56
C VAL A 9 -40.32 -53.30 -37.60
N VAL A 10 -39.18 -52.76 -38.01
CA VAL A 10 -38.49 -51.68 -37.31
C VAL A 10 -39.14 -50.39 -37.76
N ASP A 11 -39.94 -49.79 -36.88
CA ASP A 11 -40.52 -48.46 -37.11
C ASP A 11 -39.39 -47.43 -37.17
N GLU A 12 -39.31 -46.72 -38.30
CA GLU A 12 -38.31 -45.70 -38.60
C GLU A 12 -38.60 -44.45 -37.74
N GLU A 13 -37.85 -44.29 -36.64
CA GLU A 13 -38.00 -43.14 -35.74
C GLU A 13 -37.82 -41.81 -36.50
N ASN A 14 -38.84 -40.96 -36.36
CA ASN A 14 -39.00 -39.71 -37.09
C ASN A 14 -37.87 -38.69 -36.75
N PRO A 15 -37.00 -38.31 -37.71
CA PRO A 15 -35.77 -37.53 -37.46
C PRO A 15 -36.01 -36.13 -36.88
N VAL A 16 -37.25 -35.63 -36.94
CA VAL A 16 -37.64 -34.32 -36.40
C VAL A 16 -37.59 -34.30 -34.86
N HIS A 17 -37.88 -35.43 -34.20
CA HIS A 17 -37.94 -35.47 -32.74
C HIS A 17 -36.54 -35.44 -32.10
N LYS A 18 -35.54 -36.00 -32.77
CA LYS A 18 -34.14 -36.06 -32.33
C LYS A 18 -33.47 -34.69 -32.39
N LEU A 19 -33.75 -33.90 -33.44
CA LEU A 19 -33.21 -32.55 -33.61
C LEU A 19 -33.74 -31.58 -32.54
N SER A 20 -35.00 -31.72 -32.13
CA SER A 20 -35.58 -30.86 -31.09
C SER A 20 -34.99 -31.14 -29.70
N GLN A 21 -34.60 -32.38 -29.39
CA GLN A 21 -33.97 -32.73 -28.12
C GLN A 21 -32.53 -32.20 -28.03
N GLU A 22 -31.73 -32.32 -29.09
CA GLU A 22 -30.36 -31.78 -29.12
C GLU A 22 -30.31 -30.24 -28.96
N ILE A 23 -31.29 -29.52 -29.53
CA ILE A 23 -31.37 -28.06 -29.40
C ILE A 23 -31.74 -27.64 -27.97
N GLN A 24 -32.58 -28.41 -27.27
CA GLN A 24 -32.95 -28.11 -25.89
C GLN A 24 -31.83 -28.41 -24.89
N GLU A 25 -31.08 -29.49 -25.07
CA GLU A 25 -29.91 -29.79 -24.23
C GLU A 25 -28.80 -28.76 -24.40
N LYS A 26 -28.52 -28.30 -25.63
CA LYS A 26 -27.55 -27.21 -25.87
C LYS A 26 -27.97 -25.89 -25.21
N LYS A 27 -29.26 -25.57 -25.18
CA LYS A 27 -29.75 -24.35 -24.50
C LYS A 27 -29.63 -24.42 -22.98
N LYS A 28 -29.85 -25.60 -22.39
CA LYS A 28 -29.75 -25.80 -20.94
C LYS A 28 -28.30 -25.64 -20.44
N ASN A 29 -27.34 -26.28 -21.12
CA ASN A 29 -25.91 -26.15 -20.77
C ASN A 29 -25.39 -24.72 -20.89
N ARG A 30 -25.92 -23.92 -21.83
CA ARG A 30 -25.49 -22.53 -22.02
C ARG A 30 -25.92 -21.63 -20.86
N ASN A 31 -27.08 -21.86 -20.26
CA ASN A 31 -27.56 -21.06 -19.12
C ASN A 31 -26.82 -21.42 -17.83
N ASP A 32 -26.49 -22.69 -17.63
CA ASP A 32 -25.72 -23.12 -16.45
C ASP A 32 -24.30 -22.52 -16.49
N CYS A 33 -23.67 -22.49 -17.66
CA CYS A 33 -22.36 -21.86 -17.86
C CYS A 33 -22.38 -20.36 -17.53
N VAL A 34 -23.42 -19.64 -17.96
CA VAL A 34 -23.59 -18.20 -17.66
C VAL A 34 -23.75 -17.96 -16.15
N CYS A 35 -24.49 -18.81 -15.45
CA CYS A 35 -24.66 -18.69 -13.99
C CYS A 35 -23.35 -18.93 -13.21
N TYR A 36 -22.55 -19.91 -13.61
CA TYR A 36 -21.22 -20.13 -13.02
C TYR A 36 -20.29 -18.95 -13.28
N LEU A 37 -20.32 -18.38 -14.48
CA LEU A 37 -19.54 -17.20 -14.85
C LEU A 37 -19.91 -15.97 -14.02
N VAL A 38 -21.20 -15.67 -13.89
CA VAL A 38 -21.67 -14.55 -13.05
C VAL A 38 -21.27 -14.76 -11.59
N SER A 39 -21.35 -15.99 -11.08
CA SER A 39 -20.92 -16.32 -9.71
C SER A 39 -19.40 -16.17 -9.53
N LEU A 40 -18.59 -16.57 -10.51
CA LEU A 40 -17.13 -16.43 -10.47
C LEU A 40 -16.71 -14.95 -10.51
N ILE A 41 -17.33 -14.15 -11.38
CA ILE A 41 -17.09 -12.70 -11.46
C ILE A 41 -17.48 -12.02 -10.15
N ALA A 42 -18.64 -12.37 -9.58
CA ALA A 42 -19.07 -11.83 -8.29
C ALA A 42 -18.09 -12.19 -7.15
N LEU A 43 -17.57 -13.43 -7.14
CA LEU A 43 -16.55 -13.86 -6.18
C LEU A 43 -15.24 -13.07 -6.35
N LEU A 44 -14.78 -12.90 -7.59
CA LEU A 44 -13.57 -12.11 -7.88
C LEU A 44 -13.75 -10.64 -7.50
N CYS A 45 -14.90 -10.05 -7.79
CA CYS A 45 -15.22 -8.68 -7.35
C CYS A 45 -15.23 -8.57 -5.82
N LEU A 46 -15.76 -9.58 -5.10
CA LEU A 46 -15.71 -9.61 -3.64
C LEU A 46 -14.28 -9.73 -3.12
N ILE A 47 -13.44 -10.58 -3.72
CA ILE A 47 -12.02 -10.72 -3.32
C ILE A 47 -11.27 -9.41 -3.58
N VAL A 48 -11.43 -8.79 -4.75
CA VAL A 48 -10.81 -7.51 -5.07
C VAL A 48 -11.30 -6.42 -4.11
N PHE A 49 -12.61 -6.36 -3.83
CA PHE A 49 -13.16 -5.40 -2.88
C PHE A 49 -12.61 -5.63 -1.46
N TYR A 50 -12.44 -6.89 -1.05
CA TYR A 50 -11.83 -7.24 0.22
C TYR A 50 -10.36 -6.81 0.28
N LEU A 51 -9.56 -7.11 -0.74
CA LEU A 51 -8.15 -6.71 -0.84
C LEU A 51 -7.98 -5.18 -0.89
N LEU A 52 -8.87 -4.47 -1.60
CA LEU A 52 -8.87 -3.01 -1.64
C LEU A 52 -9.34 -2.38 -0.32
N ALA A 53 -10.26 -3.03 0.40
CA ALA A 53 -10.66 -2.60 1.74
C ALA A 53 -9.54 -2.85 2.77
N GLU A 54 -8.73 -3.88 2.57
CA GLU A 54 -7.64 -4.28 3.45
C GLU A 54 -6.36 -3.44 3.25
N ASP A 55 -6.27 -2.68 2.15
CA ASP A 55 -5.19 -1.68 1.93
C ASP A 55 -5.31 -0.46 2.88
N GLN A 56 -6.35 -0.40 3.73
CA GLN A 56 -6.40 0.50 4.89
C GLN A 56 -6.01 -0.15 6.22
N GLY A 57 -5.65 -1.44 6.27
CA GLY A 57 -5.22 -2.06 7.52
C GLY A 57 -4.80 -3.53 7.45
N GLY A 58 -3.49 -3.76 7.35
CA GLY A 58 -2.81 -4.92 7.95
C GLY A 58 -2.84 -6.23 7.15
N GLY A 59 -1.66 -6.65 6.68
CA GLY A 59 -1.50 -7.87 5.88
C GLY A 59 -1.96 -9.17 6.55
N ILE A 60 -2.64 -10.02 5.78
CA ILE A 60 -3.08 -11.35 6.17
C ILE A 60 -1.85 -12.29 6.22
N SER A 61 -1.40 -12.64 7.42
CA SER A 61 -0.51 -13.78 7.65
C SER A 61 -1.31 -14.87 8.36
N ALA A 62 -1.71 -15.90 7.63
CA ALA A 62 -2.27 -17.10 8.24
C ALA A 62 -1.13 -17.87 8.95
N ARG A 63 -1.12 -17.85 10.29
CA ARG A 63 -0.23 -18.69 11.11
C ARG A 63 -1.03 -19.44 12.17
N LEU A 64 -0.75 -20.75 12.28
CA LEU A 64 -1.24 -21.63 13.32
C LEU A 64 -0.92 -21.09 14.72
N TYR A 65 -1.88 -21.26 15.64
CA TYR A 65 -1.75 -20.95 17.06
C TYR A 65 -0.57 -21.70 17.70
N GLY A 66 0.41 -20.94 18.18
CA GLY A 66 1.51 -21.43 19.01
C GLY A 66 2.33 -20.27 19.54
N HIS A 67 2.01 -19.81 20.75
CA HIS A 67 2.56 -18.62 21.42
C HIS A 67 2.39 -17.31 20.63
N SER A 68 1.63 -16.35 21.16
CA SER A 68 1.53 -15.03 20.54
C SER A 68 2.94 -14.44 20.44
N PRO A 69 3.52 -14.25 19.23
CA PRO A 69 4.84 -13.67 19.13
C PRO A 69 4.76 -12.26 19.72
N HIS A 70 5.54 -12.00 20.77
CA HIS A 70 5.66 -10.66 21.31
C HIS A 70 6.12 -9.75 20.18
N LYS A 71 5.30 -8.75 19.82
CA LYS A 71 5.72 -7.74 18.85
C LYS A 71 6.76 -6.88 19.54
N LEU A 72 7.90 -6.69 18.89
CA LEU A 72 8.94 -5.80 19.40
C LEU A 72 8.37 -4.38 19.47
N THR A 73 8.44 -3.81 20.67
CA THR A 73 8.00 -2.46 21.00
C THR A 73 9.21 -1.60 21.33
N CYS A 74 9.01 -0.29 21.44
CA CYS A 74 10.08 0.62 21.87
C CYS A 74 10.52 0.34 23.30
N ASP A 75 9.63 -0.16 24.16
CA ASP A 75 9.92 -0.43 25.57
C ASP A 75 10.80 -1.67 25.76
N ASP A 76 10.90 -2.52 24.73
CA ASP A 76 11.81 -3.67 24.71
C ASP A 76 13.27 -3.29 24.42
N MET A 77 13.52 -2.06 23.95
CA MET A 77 14.85 -1.59 23.58
C MET A 77 15.48 -0.83 24.75
N GLU A 78 16.76 -1.12 25.07
CA GLU A 78 17.50 -0.51 26.19
C GLU A 78 17.40 1.03 26.23
N PHE A 79 17.48 1.66 25.06
CA PHE A 79 17.42 3.12 24.89
C PHE A 79 16.16 3.60 24.13
N GLY A 80 15.18 2.72 23.94
CA GLY A 80 13.97 3.02 23.18
C GLY A 80 14.14 3.10 21.66
N CYS A 81 13.10 3.58 21.00
CA CYS A 81 13.10 3.84 19.56
C CYS A 81 13.69 5.21 19.21
N CYS A 82 14.17 5.33 17.98
CA CYS A 82 14.45 6.63 17.39
C CYS A 82 13.18 7.48 17.25
N LYS A 83 13.32 8.79 17.48
CA LYS A 83 12.23 9.76 17.51
C LYS A 83 12.43 10.84 16.45
N LEU A 84 11.34 11.31 15.87
CA LEU A 84 11.26 12.54 15.10
C LEU A 84 10.37 13.53 15.85
N PHE A 85 10.76 14.80 15.87
CA PHE A 85 10.00 15.85 16.56
C PHE A 85 9.33 16.76 15.54
N THR A 86 8.01 16.91 15.67
CA THR A 86 7.13 17.62 14.73
C THR A 86 6.16 18.50 15.49
N ASP A 87 5.39 19.34 14.77
CA ASP A 87 4.31 20.16 15.34
C ASP A 87 4.74 20.99 16.57
N CYS A 88 5.92 21.62 16.50
CA CYS A 88 6.42 22.45 17.59
C CYS A 88 5.50 23.65 17.85
N SER A 89 5.17 23.87 19.11
CA SER A 89 4.42 25.03 19.60
C SER A 89 5.13 25.58 20.84
N LYS A 90 5.50 26.86 20.77
CA LYS A 90 6.15 27.56 21.88
C LYS A 90 5.21 27.68 23.08
N LYS A 91 5.76 27.41 24.25
CA LYS A 91 5.20 27.78 25.56
C LYS A 91 6.07 28.88 26.17
N ILE A 92 5.76 29.27 27.40
CA ILE A 92 6.44 30.38 28.08
C ILE A 92 7.92 30.04 28.34
N ASP A 93 8.21 28.79 28.67
CA ASP A 93 9.50 28.33 29.19
C ASP A 93 10.12 27.18 28.37
N HIS A 94 9.35 26.59 27.44
CA HIS A 94 9.78 25.43 26.67
C HIS A 94 9.03 25.32 25.34
N ILE A 95 9.48 24.42 24.47
CA ILE A 95 8.77 24.06 23.23
C ILE A 95 7.99 22.77 23.47
N SER A 96 6.67 22.82 23.26
CA SER A 96 5.87 21.60 23.13
C SER A 96 5.99 21.04 21.72
N TYR A 97 6.02 19.72 21.57
CA TYR A 97 6.18 19.06 20.28
C TYR A 97 5.47 17.70 20.26
N ARG A 98 5.24 17.19 19.05
CA ARG A 98 4.75 15.85 18.81
C ARG A 98 5.90 14.91 18.46
N VAL A 99 5.89 13.74 19.08
CA VAL A 99 6.87 12.67 18.82
C VAL A 99 6.30 11.68 17.81
N ILE A 100 7.11 11.33 16.81
CA ILE A 100 6.86 10.22 15.90
C ILE A 100 7.97 9.19 16.11
N HIS A 101 7.59 7.97 16.48
CA HIS A 101 8.54 6.88 16.66
C HIS A 101 8.84 6.18 15.34
N LEU A 102 10.13 5.95 15.07
CA LEU A 102 10.55 5.02 14.03
C LEU A 102 10.44 3.58 14.56
N SER A 103 10.07 2.67 13.68
CA SER A 103 9.91 1.26 14.00
C SER A 103 11.20 0.66 14.61
N PRO A 104 11.13 -0.08 15.74
CA PRO A 104 12.29 -0.74 16.34
C PRO A 104 12.86 -1.84 15.43
N TYR A 105 12.06 -2.36 14.50
CA TYR A 105 12.51 -3.29 13.46
C TYR A 105 13.42 -2.63 12.42
N ARG A 106 13.41 -1.29 12.34
CA ARG A 106 14.22 -0.52 11.39
C ARG A 106 15.49 0.00 12.02
N ILE A 107 15.34 0.67 13.16
CA ILE A 107 16.43 1.27 13.91
C ILE A 107 15.97 1.53 15.35
N SER A 108 16.82 1.16 16.31
CA SER A 108 16.67 1.50 17.71
C SER A 108 17.75 2.50 18.13
N SER A 109 17.48 3.25 19.18
CA SER A 109 18.47 4.15 19.75
C SER A 109 19.63 3.36 20.36
N HIS A 110 20.86 3.84 20.20
CA HIS A 110 22.06 3.26 20.82
C HIS A 110 22.43 3.90 22.16
N ASP A 111 21.83 5.05 22.48
CA ASP A 111 22.04 5.78 23.72
C ASP A 111 20.82 6.66 24.05
N ASN A 112 20.82 7.29 25.22
CA ASN A 112 19.74 8.20 25.63
C ASN A 112 19.66 9.47 24.76
N PHE A 113 20.72 9.78 24.01
CA PHE A 113 20.85 10.98 23.19
C PHE A 113 20.49 10.75 21.71
N MET A 114 20.14 9.51 21.35
CA MET A 114 19.73 9.12 20.00
C MET A 114 20.81 9.42 18.95
N SER A 115 22.09 9.25 19.29
CA SER A 115 23.22 9.64 18.44
C SER A 115 23.23 8.97 17.05
N ASN A 116 22.67 7.76 16.94
CA ASN A 116 22.55 7.01 15.69
C ASN A 116 21.23 7.29 14.93
N CYS A 117 20.28 8.02 15.53
CA CYS A 117 18.94 8.19 14.98
C CYS A 117 18.89 9.29 13.91
N PRO A 118 18.32 9.01 12.72
CA PRO A 118 18.25 10.00 11.64
C PRO A 118 17.30 11.15 12.00
N SER A 119 17.69 12.38 11.65
CA SER A 119 16.81 13.54 11.70
C SER A 119 15.76 13.53 10.60
N LEU A 120 14.69 14.30 10.75
CA LEU A 120 13.67 14.50 9.72
C LEU A 120 14.30 15.03 8.42
N GLU A 121 15.26 15.96 8.54
CA GLU A 121 16.04 16.44 7.40
C GLU A 121 16.79 15.30 6.70
N THR A 122 17.42 14.39 7.47
CA THR A 122 18.11 13.22 6.92
C THR A 122 17.14 12.31 6.16
N LEU A 123 15.94 12.09 6.71
CA LEU A 123 14.91 11.27 6.07
C LEU A 123 14.40 11.91 4.78
N ILE A 124 14.15 13.22 4.77
CA ILE A 124 13.75 13.96 3.57
C ILE A 124 14.83 13.86 2.49
N ASN A 125 16.10 14.03 2.84
CA ASN A 125 17.21 13.96 1.89
C ASN A 125 17.33 12.56 1.28
N LYS A 126 17.20 11.50 2.08
CA LYS A 126 17.17 10.11 1.57
C LYS A 126 15.95 9.87 0.69
N TYR A 127 14.78 10.34 1.11
CA TYR A 127 13.56 10.26 0.31
C TYR A 127 13.71 10.94 -1.05
N ASN A 128 14.25 12.16 -1.08
CA ASN A 128 14.56 12.88 -2.32
C ASN A 128 15.60 12.16 -3.19
N ARG A 129 16.54 11.43 -2.60
CA ARG A 129 17.52 10.63 -3.35
C ARG A 129 16.86 9.42 -4.03
N HIS A 130 15.85 8.82 -3.39
CA HIS A 130 15.18 7.62 -3.89
C HIS A 130 14.03 7.92 -4.85
N TYR A 131 13.24 8.97 -4.57
CA TYR A 131 12.03 9.30 -5.33
C TYR A 131 12.08 10.66 -5.99
N GLY A 132 13.05 11.49 -5.63
CA GLY A 132 13.20 12.78 -6.28
C GLY A 132 13.72 12.60 -7.69
N ASN A 133 13.26 13.46 -8.59
CA ASN A 133 13.78 13.48 -9.94
C ASN A 133 15.22 14.03 -9.91
N ILE A 134 16.22 13.17 -10.18
CA ILE A 134 17.63 13.54 -10.18
C ILE A 134 17.95 14.48 -11.36
N SER A 135 17.17 14.42 -12.45
CA SER A 135 17.47 15.11 -13.71
C SER A 135 16.64 16.37 -13.98
N THR A 136 15.61 16.67 -13.19
CA THR A 136 14.80 17.89 -13.37
C THR A 136 14.55 18.64 -12.08
N ASP A 137 14.75 19.96 -12.11
CA ASP A 137 14.26 20.89 -11.11
C ASP A 137 12.73 21.01 -11.25
N CYS A 138 12.02 19.97 -10.82
CA CYS A 138 10.58 19.96 -10.54
C CYS A 138 9.57 20.21 -11.68
N GLY A 139 9.93 20.01 -12.94
CA GLY A 139 8.98 20.01 -14.06
C GLY A 139 8.25 21.35 -14.29
N GLU A 140 7.23 21.36 -15.15
CA GLU A 140 6.52 22.59 -15.58
C GLU A 140 5.79 23.29 -14.43
N PHE A 141 5.20 22.52 -13.50
CA PHE A 141 4.37 23.06 -12.42
C PHE A 141 5.14 23.31 -11.11
N GLY A 142 6.44 23.02 -11.09
CA GLY A 142 7.30 23.17 -9.92
C GLY A 142 7.16 22.05 -8.88
N CYS A 143 7.85 22.20 -7.75
CA CYS A 143 7.91 21.17 -6.73
C CYS A 143 6.69 21.21 -5.80
N CYS A 144 6.39 20.08 -5.16
CA CYS A 144 5.57 20.09 -3.96
C CYS A 144 6.22 20.92 -2.84
N PRO A 145 5.41 21.48 -1.91
CA PRO A 145 5.92 22.24 -0.79
C PRO A 145 6.95 21.45 0.03
N GLY A 146 7.97 22.14 0.52
CA GLY A 146 8.96 21.56 1.43
C GLY A 146 8.39 21.30 2.83
N LEU A 147 9.16 20.59 3.64
CA LEU A 147 8.83 20.32 5.04
C LEU A 147 9.71 21.17 5.97
N ASN A 148 9.09 21.76 6.98
CA ASN A 148 9.82 22.45 8.04
C ASN A 148 10.47 21.42 8.97
N VAL A 149 11.80 21.42 9.03
CA VAL A 149 12.63 20.55 9.86
C VAL A 149 13.18 21.26 11.09
N GLY A 150 12.88 22.56 11.26
CA GLY A 150 13.35 23.38 12.36
C GLY A 150 12.96 22.81 13.71
N CYS A 151 11.75 22.24 13.84
CA CYS A 151 11.30 21.56 15.06
C CYS A 151 12.23 20.40 15.44
N ASP A 152 12.43 19.45 14.53
CA ASP A 152 13.30 18.29 14.77
C ASP A 152 14.74 18.70 15.06
N ASN A 153 15.29 19.63 14.29
CA ASN A 153 16.66 20.12 14.47
C ASN A 153 16.84 20.83 15.81
N THR A 154 15.87 21.65 16.23
CA THR A 154 15.90 22.37 17.51
C THR A 154 15.88 21.40 18.67
N ILE A 155 14.91 20.47 18.71
CA ILE A 155 14.80 19.53 19.84
C ILE A 155 16.05 18.65 19.91
N ARG A 156 16.60 18.23 18.76
CA ARG A 156 17.85 17.46 18.72
C ARG A 156 19.06 18.24 19.23
N HIS A 157 19.13 19.54 18.95
CA HIS A 157 20.17 20.39 19.51
C HIS A 157 20.05 20.49 21.04
N ALA A 158 18.82 20.65 21.53
CA ALA A 158 18.51 20.78 22.95
C ALA A 158 18.48 19.44 23.73
N ILE A 159 18.75 18.28 23.11
CA ILE A 159 18.70 16.98 23.80
C ILE A 159 19.67 16.92 24.99
N ASN A 160 20.83 17.56 24.88
CA ASN A 160 21.85 17.55 25.94
C ASN A 160 21.62 18.64 26.98
N ASP A 161 21.14 19.81 26.55
CA ASP A 161 21.05 21.01 27.40
C ASP A 161 19.65 21.21 28.01
N GLY A 162 18.68 20.43 27.54
CA GLY A 162 17.29 20.48 27.97
C GLY A 162 16.46 21.50 27.19
N ASN A 163 15.14 21.31 27.24
CA ASN A 163 14.16 22.15 26.56
C ASN A 163 13.82 23.37 27.43
N ASN A 164 14.46 24.51 27.15
CA ASN A 164 14.46 25.72 27.98
C ASN A 164 14.36 27.01 27.10
N GLU A 165 14.64 28.18 27.67
CA GLU A 165 14.61 29.47 26.96
C GLU A 165 15.60 29.54 25.78
N GLU A 166 16.81 28.98 25.93
CA GLU A 166 17.79 28.90 24.83
C GLU A 166 17.26 28.05 23.66
N THR A 167 16.45 27.04 23.97
CA THR A 167 15.77 26.23 22.94
C THR A 167 14.75 27.08 22.15
N LEU A 168 14.06 28.01 22.80
CA LEU A 168 13.12 28.93 22.15
C LEU A 168 13.84 29.89 21.19
N ASP A 169 14.96 30.46 21.65
CA ASP A 169 15.80 31.35 20.85
C ASP A 169 16.41 30.62 19.64
N TYR A 170 16.88 29.38 19.86
CA TYR A 170 17.38 28.53 18.79
C TYR A 170 16.28 28.23 17.77
N TYR A 171 15.08 27.86 18.23
CA TYR A 171 13.94 27.59 17.35
C TYR A 171 13.62 28.79 16.45
N ASP A 172 13.61 30.01 16.99
CA ASP A 172 13.31 31.21 16.22
C ASP A 172 14.35 31.53 15.15
N SER A 173 15.61 31.34 15.50
CA SER A 173 16.74 31.65 14.62
C SER A 173 17.04 30.54 13.60
N HIS A 174 16.54 29.32 13.82
CA HIS A 174 16.88 28.13 13.01
C HIS A 174 15.67 27.45 12.36
N GLN A 175 14.62 28.23 12.06
CA GLN A 175 13.55 27.75 11.17
C GLN A 175 14.13 27.38 9.80
N LYS A 176 13.92 26.13 9.40
CA LYS A 176 14.47 25.60 8.15
C LYS A 176 13.44 24.75 7.44
N THR A 177 13.21 25.06 6.17
CA THR A 177 12.38 24.25 5.28
C THR A 177 13.27 23.51 4.29
N VAL A 178 13.13 22.19 4.24
CA VAL A 178 13.85 21.34 3.29
C VAL A 178 12.92 21.06 2.10
N PRO A 179 13.35 21.33 0.86
CA PRO A 179 12.51 21.12 -0.31
C PRO A 179 12.27 19.62 -0.56
N ILE A 180 11.09 19.30 -1.08
CA ILE A 180 10.69 17.94 -1.46
C ILE A 180 10.71 17.87 -2.97
N LYS A 181 11.56 17.00 -3.53
CA LYS A 181 11.82 16.88 -4.98
C LYS A 181 10.74 16.06 -5.70
N ILE A 182 9.49 16.23 -5.32
CA ILE A 182 8.33 15.62 -6.00
C ILE A 182 7.76 16.66 -6.96
N ASN A 183 7.66 16.30 -8.24
CA ASN A 183 7.09 17.17 -9.27
C ASN A 183 5.59 17.29 -9.05
N LYS A 184 5.05 18.51 -9.19
CA LYS A 184 3.61 18.71 -9.28
C LYS A 184 3.08 18.18 -10.61
N VAL A 185 1.94 17.49 -10.57
CA VAL A 185 1.25 16.99 -11.79
C VAL A 185 0.38 18.05 -12.46
N ASP A 186 -0.02 19.09 -11.71
CA ASP A 186 -0.78 20.23 -12.19
C ASP A 186 -0.43 21.50 -11.39
N LYS A 187 -0.92 22.67 -11.83
CA LYS A 187 -0.64 23.96 -11.17
C LYS A 187 -1.08 23.99 -9.69
N VAL A 188 -2.10 23.22 -9.33
CA VAL A 188 -2.65 23.16 -7.97
C VAL A 188 -1.79 22.23 -7.08
N GLY A 189 -1.11 21.26 -7.69
CA GLY A 189 -0.38 20.22 -7.00
C GLY A 189 -1.30 19.16 -6.42
N SER A 190 -2.25 18.63 -7.20
CA SER A 190 -3.18 17.59 -6.74
C SER A 190 -2.51 16.33 -6.18
N ASN A 191 -1.27 16.05 -6.58
CA ASN A 191 -0.45 14.96 -6.05
C ASN A 191 0.38 15.35 -4.82
N CYS A 192 0.43 16.63 -4.43
CA CYS A 192 1.15 17.08 -3.27
C CYS A 192 0.33 16.78 -2.01
N TYR A 193 0.86 15.87 -1.20
CA TYR A 193 0.27 15.52 0.08
C TYR A 193 0.22 16.70 1.03
N ASP A 194 -0.75 16.69 1.96
CA ASP A 194 -0.66 17.51 3.15
C ASP A 194 0.57 17.12 3.98
N LEU A 195 1.01 18.02 4.87
CA LEU A 195 2.24 17.84 5.65
C LEU A 195 2.23 16.57 6.52
N ASN A 196 1.06 16.15 7.02
CA ASN A 196 0.94 14.96 7.85
C ASN A 196 1.10 13.69 7.00
N ARG A 197 0.43 13.64 5.86
CA ARG A 197 0.50 12.52 4.92
C ARG A 197 1.87 12.40 4.28
N LEU A 198 2.54 13.53 4.00
CA LEU A 198 3.92 13.52 3.50
C LEU A 198 4.90 13.01 4.57
N SER A 199 4.79 13.49 5.80
CA SER A 199 5.59 13.00 6.93
C SER A 199 5.42 11.49 7.15
N PHE A 200 4.19 11.00 7.03
CA PHE A 200 3.89 9.57 7.08
C PHE A 200 4.54 8.81 5.91
N ASP A 201 4.41 9.30 4.68
CA ASP A 201 4.99 8.65 3.50
C ASP A 201 6.52 8.58 3.57
N ILE A 202 7.18 9.63 4.06
CA ILE A 202 8.64 9.66 4.28
C ILE A 202 9.05 8.61 5.32
N LYS A 203 8.37 8.58 6.46
CA LYS A 203 8.61 7.58 7.51
C LYS A 203 8.43 6.17 6.97
N ASN A 204 7.28 5.90 6.34
CA ASN A 204 6.94 4.57 5.83
C ASN A 204 7.93 4.13 4.76
N SER A 205 8.29 5.02 3.84
CA SER A 205 9.32 4.76 2.82
C SER A 205 10.66 4.38 3.46
N TYR A 206 11.10 5.10 4.49
CA TYR A 206 12.35 4.78 5.18
C TYR A 206 12.30 3.41 5.89
N GLU A 207 11.19 3.08 6.53
CA GLU A 207 10.97 1.81 7.23
C GLU A 207 10.92 0.63 6.26
N GLN A 208 10.34 0.83 5.06
CA GLN A 208 10.22 -0.17 4.01
C GLN A 208 11.39 -0.19 3.01
N HIS A 209 12.53 0.43 3.35
CA HIS A 209 13.72 0.48 2.48
C HIS A 209 13.49 1.12 1.10
N TYR A 210 12.60 2.11 1.03
CA TYR A 210 12.24 2.86 -0.16
C TYR A 210 11.73 1.97 -1.29
N PRO A 211 10.55 1.34 -1.12
CA PRO A 211 9.95 0.48 -2.16
C PRO A 211 9.71 1.30 -3.44
N SER A 212 9.73 0.64 -4.59
CA SER A 212 9.38 1.30 -5.86
C SER A 212 7.98 1.91 -5.77
N LYS A 213 7.84 3.17 -6.24
CA LYS A 213 6.54 3.84 -6.35
C LYS A 213 5.82 3.58 -7.66
N GLU A 214 6.52 3.03 -8.64
CA GLU A 214 5.87 2.41 -9.78
C GLU A 214 5.17 1.19 -9.21
N GLY A 215 3.86 1.34 -9.02
CA GLY A 215 3.03 0.32 -8.41
C GLY A 215 3.21 -0.99 -9.15
N ASP A 216 2.73 -2.03 -8.50
CA ASP A 216 2.54 -3.40 -8.97
C ASP A 216 1.62 -3.49 -10.21
N THR A 217 1.71 -2.54 -11.15
CA THR A 217 1.03 -2.50 -12.44
C THR A 217 1.21 -3.81 -13.17
N TRP A 218 2.40 -4.42 -13.08
CA TRP A 218 2.66 -5.75 -13.61
C TRP A 218 1.85 -6.84 -12.92
N THR A 219 1.70 -6.77 -11.60
CA THR A 219 0.92 -7.72 -10.82
C THR A 219 -0.57 -7.57 -11.12
N VAL A 220 -1.07 -6.33 -11.27
CA VAL A 220 -2.43 -6.05 -11.73
C VAL A 220 -2.66 -6.54 -13.17
N ILE A 221 -1.71 -6.29 -14.08
CA ILE A 221 -1.76 -6.77 -15.47
C ILE A 221 -1.75 -8.31 -15.50
N LEU A 222 -0.93 -8.97 -14.69
CA LEU A 222 -0.88 -10.43 -14.58
C LEU A 222 -2.20 -11.00 -14.07
N ILE A 223 -2.82 -10.39 -13.06
CA ILE A 223 -4.14 -10.79 -12.58
C ILE A 223 -5.19 -10.65 -13.70
N ILE A 224 -5.18 -9.53 -14.44
CA ILE A 224 -6.10 -9.32 -15.58
C ILE A 224 -5.88 -10.37 -16.67
N LEU A 225 -4.63 -10.68 -17.02
CA LEU A 225 -4.30 -11.70 -18.03
C LEU A 225 -4.75 -13.10 -17.61
N ILE A 226 -4.57 -13.47 -16.34
CA ILE A 226 -5.07 -14.75 -15.80
C ILE A 226 -6.59 -14.83 -15.95
N VAL A 227 -7.31 -13.75 -15.61
CA VAL A 227 -8.78 -13.69 -15.75
C VAL A 227 -9.21 -13.85 -17.22
N ILE A 228 -8.54 -13.17 -18.16
CA ILE A 228 -8.83 -13.27 -19.60
C ILE A 228 -8.57 -14.70 -20.12
N CYS A 229 -7.45 -15.32 -19.72
CA CYS A 229 -7.13 -16.69 -20.09
C CYS A 229 -8.20 -17.67 -19.58
N CYS A 230 -8.65 -17.54 -18.33
CA CYS A 230 -9.74 -18.34 -17.79
C CYS A 230 -11.05 -18.16 -18.57
N PHE A 231 -11.33 -16.95 -19.05
CA PHE A 231 -12.50 -16.67 -19.90
C PHE A 231 -12.41 -17.38 -21.25
N LEU A 232 -11.27 -17.27 -21.95
CA LEU A 232 -11.10 -17.86 -23.27
C LEU A 232 -11.15 -19.39 -23.23
N SER A 233 -10.56 -20.02 -22.20
CA SER A 233 -10.62 -21.48 -22.01
C SER A 233 -12.02 -22.03 -21.67
N SER A 234 -13.00 -21.16 -21.36
CA SER A 234 -14.39 -21.55 -21.09
C SER A 234 -15.31 -21.42 -22.32
N LEU A 235 -14.81 -20.83 -23.40
CA LEU A 235 -15.53 -20.58 -24.66
C LEU A 235 -15.28 -21.67 -25.71
N ASP A 236 -14.19 -22.43 -25.59
CA ASP A 236 -13.89 -23.64 -26.37
C ASP A 236 -14.46 -24.91 -25.69
#